data_AF-A0A1Z4JS38-F1
#
_entry.id   AF-A0A1Z4JS38-F1
#
_cell.length_a   1.000
_cell.length_b   1.000
_cell.length_c   1.000
_cell.angle_alpha   90.00
_cell.angle_beta   90.00
_cell.angle_gamma   90.00
#
_symmetry.space_group_name_H-M   'P 1'
#
loop_
_entity.id
_entity.type
_entity.pdbx_description
1 polymer ?
#
loop_
_entity_poly.entity_id
_entity_poly.type
_entity_poly.pdbx_seq_one_letter_code
_entity_poly.pdbx_strand_id
1 'polypeptide(L)'
;MVNPYPFKGGNISNYETFIGQAGTYNTRHIPTGESIPCVQPPHQAIDTVVQPSGLDMLPIANLALGVLNLGVGVYNASKLRKIGKKLDRNHEQIQSYFGSIQKALNGQQRTLEVLACNQYNLSQKMDILRQEMHSEFEHVVREIRDTEANRRRREYYANTHELLEVYERFVDHLPDLVEADRLIDRAERLESLVQAELNQITLGEPCRLPLVTALSFSVRAKVDAFEAKGGKYLDSADKAMQKLKAQICREAYALCHGHSLYFVGVQMPEIIYQYALLHRGVNKGLHLRCEPELDFAFYQDEIKWDDGLDEFRNLFDKAVINAVQDSERIIEKTKINLKTLADYDWYIRFANEDRLNFDIHSRQTIQLSEILKKIGHPTPVEGAIRKCDLNALMLFALPEAAQKFEDYVQDEFKWAERLQLAGSRDRKVLGD
;
A
#
# COMPACT_ATOMS: atom_id res chain seq x y z
N MET A 1 6.62 55.78 19.57
CA MET A 1 5.69 54.65 19.40
C MET A 1 6.30 53.72 18.35
N VAL A 2 6.49 52.45 18.68
CA VAL A 2 7.06 51.45 17.77
C VAL A 2 5.92 50.80 16.99
N ASN A 3 5.94 50.91 15.65
CA ASN A 3 4.92 50.28 14.80
C ASN A 3 5.07 48.75 14.88
N PRO A 4 3.96 47.99 15.01
CA PRO A 4 4.02 46.53 15.11
C PRO A 4 4.47 45.91 13.78
N TYR A 5 5.25 44.83 13.85
CA TYR A 5 5.72 44.09 12.69
C TYR A 5 4.73 42.96 12.32
N PRO A 6 4.04 43.03 11.16
CA PRO A 6 3.05 42.04 10.77
C PRO A 6 3.73 40.76 10.24
N PHE A 7 3.72 39.69 11.03
CA PHE A 7 4.43 38.44 10.68
C PHE A 7 3.52 37.30 10.19
N LYS A 8 2.18 37.44 10.29
CA LYS A 8 1.19 36.47 9.80
C LYS A 8 0.37 36.99 8.60
N GLY A 9 0.74 38.15 8.04
CA GLY A 9 -0.06 38.86 7.05
C GLY A 9 -1.31 39.53 7.65
N GLY A 10 -2.05 40.30 6.85
CA GLY A 10 -3.26 41.03 7.28
C GLY A 10 -3.04 42.51 7.61
N ASN A 11 -4.08 43.17 8.14
CA ASN A 11 -4.06 44.60 8.47
C ASN A 11 -3.23 44.86 9.74
N ILE A 12 -2.48 45.97 9.76
CA ILE A 12 -1.64 46.37 10.89
C ILE A 12 -2.44 46.60 12.18
N SER A 13 -3.75 46.88 12.06
CA SER A 13 -4.70 46.97 13.18
C SER A 13 -4.86 45.68 13.97
N ASN A 14 -4.45 44.53 13.42
CA ASN A 14 -4.53 43.23 14.08
C ASN A 14 -3.32 42.94 14.99
N TYR A 15 -2.44 43.93 15.18
CA TYR A 15 -1.20 43.77 15.93
C TYR A 15 -1.07 44.85 17.01
N GLU A 16 -0.55 44.47 18.17
CA GLU A 16 -0.19 45.38 19.25
C GLU A 16 1.27 45.23 19.65
N THR A 17 1.92 46.35 19.99
CA THR A 17 3.26 46.38 20.57
C THR A 17 3.16 46.49 22.08
N PHE A 18 3.81 45.57 22.80
CA PHE A 18 3.85 45.57 24.26
C PHE A 18 5.27 45.28 24.77
N ILE A 19 5.56 45.68 26.01
CA ILE A 19 6.85 45.41 26.64
C ILE A 19 6.73 44.09 27.41
N GLY A 20 7.55 43.09 27.04
CA GLY A 20 7.60 41.81 27.73
C GLY A 20 8.30 41.89 29.09
N GLN A 21 8.22 40.82 29.87
CA GLN A 21 8.82 40.75 31.22
C GLN A 21 10.34 41.00 31.24
N ALA A 22 11.02 40.77 30.12
CA ALA A 22 12.46 41.05 29.95
C ALA A 22 12.77 42.49 29.51
N GLY A 23 11.78 43.39 29.46
CA GLY A 23 11.95 44.79 29.05
C GLY A 23 12.08 44.99 27.53
N THR A 24 11.89 43.95 26.72
CA THR A 24 11.95 44.02 25.26
C THR A 24 10.61 44.36 24.63
N TYR A 25 10.61 45.13 23.54
CA TYR A 25 9.41 45.37 22.74
C TYR A 25 9.05 44.12 21.94
N ASN A 26 7.85 43.59 22.15
CA ASN A 26 7.29 42.45 21.43
C ASN A 26 6.10 42.90 20.58
N THR A 27 5.88 42.25 19.45
CA THR A 27 4.64 42.41 18.66
C THR A 27 3.77 41.17 18.86
N ARG A 28 2.50 41.35 19.25
CA ARG A 28 1.50 40.29 19.36
C ARG A 28 0.48 40.40 18.24
N HIS A 29 0.11 39.27 17.65
CA HIS A 29 -1.05 39.19 16.75
C HIS A 29 -2.32 38.98 17.60
N ILE A 30 -3.22 39.96 17.63
CA ILE A 30 -4.37 40.01 18.54
C ILE A 30 -5.29 38.77 18.39
N PRO A 31 -5.65 38.32 17.18
CA PRO A 31 -6.56 37.18 17.02
C PRO A 31 -5.99 35.84 17.50
N THR A 32 -4.68 35.62 17.37
CA THR A 32 -4.07 34.31 17.67
C THR A 32 -3.29 34.30 18.99
N GLY A 33 -3.01 35.47 19.58
CA GLY A 33 -2.23 35.59 20.82
C GLY A 33 -0.72 35.32 20.67
N GLU A 34 -0.26 34.91 19.49
CA GLU A 34 1.15 34.66 19.21
C GLU A 34 1.96 35.96 19.22
N SER A 35 3.16 35.93 19.81
CA SER A 35 4.05 37.09 19.88
C SER A 35 5.47 36.80 19.44
N ILE A 36 6.10 37.77 18.78
CA ILE A 36 7.51 37.72 18.39
C ILE A 36 8.32 38.89 19.01
N PRO A 37 9.61 38.70 19.32
CA PRO A 37 10.48 39.80 19.75
C PRO A 37 10.78 40.74 18.59
N CYS A 38 10.65 42.06 18.80
CA CYS A 38 11.01 43.05 17.79
C CYS A 38 12.53 43.24 17.78
N VAL A 39 13.16 43.15 16.60
CA VAL A 39 14.61 43.31 16.41
C VAL A 39 14.92 44.78 16.14
N GLN A 40 15.67 45.45 17.02
CA GLN A 40 16.39 46.69 16.70
C GLN A 40 17.83 46.67 17.23
N PRO A 41 18.79 47.27 16.49
CA PRO A 41 20.24 47.18 16.74
C PRO A 41 20.72 48.14 17.84
N PRO A 42 21.78 47.80 18.61
CA PRO A 42 22.26 48.65 19.69
C PRO A 42 23.23 49.74 19.20
N HIS A 43 22.94 50.99 19.55
CA HIS A 43 23.91 52.08 19.62
C HIS A 43 24.54 52.19 21.02
N GLN A 44 25.77 52.71 21.00
CA GLN A 44 26.76 52.82 22.07
C GLN A 44 26.37 53.78 23.21
N ALA A 45 26.89 53.52 24.41
CA ALA A 45 27.13 54.51 25.46
C ALA A 45 28.58 54.38 25.96
N ILE A 46 29.18 55.54 26.26
CA ILE A 46 30.60 55.81 26.55
C ILE A 46 30.76 55.99 28.07
N ASP A 47 31.85 55.45 28.65
CA ASP A 47 32.28 55.73 30.03
C ASP A 47 33.48 56.71 30.08
N THR A 48 33.48 57.53 31.14
CA THR A 48 34.38 58.66 31.43
C THR A 48 35.60 58.33 32.32
N VAL A 49 36.77 58.88 31.93
CA VAL A 49 37.82 59.65 32.68
C VAL A 49 38.39 59.13 34.03
N VAL A 50 39.75 59.16 34.17
CA VAL A 50 40.57 59.93 35.16
C VAL A 50 42.03 59.38 35.24
N GLN A 51 43.03 60.26 35.05
CA GLN A 51 44.45 60.15 35.54
C GLN A 51 44.60 61.03 36.80
N PRO A 52 45.66 60.86 37.65
CA PRO A 52 46.79 61.82 37.56
C PRO A 52 48.20 61.37 38.10
N SER A 53 49.25 62.01 37.54
CA SER A 53 50.54 62.60 38.07
C SER A 53 51.27 62.05 39.33
N GLY A 54 52.58 62.19 39.62
CA GLY A 54 53.77 62.97 39.21
C GLY A 54 54.86 62.74 40.31
N LEU A 55 56.14 62.46 40.02
CA LEU A 55 57.35 63.32 39.98
C LEU A 55 57.76 64.10 41.26
N ASP A 56 58.98 63.83 41.78
CA ASP A 56 59.93 64.74 42.50
C ASP A 56 61.21 63.93 42.88
N MET A 57 62.38 64.45 43.25
CA MET A 57 63.36 65.43 42.71
C MET A 57 64.54 65.43 43.74
N LEU A 58 65.76 65.02 43.32
CA LEU A 58 67.16 65.46 43.66
C LEU A 58 67.54 66.01 45.09
N PRO A 59 68.78 65.79 45.63
CA PRO A 59 69.97 66.48 45.11
C PRO A 59 71.32 65.74 45.11
N ILE A 60 72.12 66.23 44.17
CA ILE A 60 73.50 65.91 43.79
C ILE A 60 74.45 66.78 44.61
N ALA A 61 75.41 66.17 45.29
CA ALA A 61 76.64 66.82 45.75
C ALA A 61 77.83 65.84 45.87
N ASN A 62 77.94 64.88 44.93
CA ASN A 62 79.22 64.20 44.62
C ASN A 62 79.49 64.25 43.10
N LEU A 63 79.21 65.44 42.55
CA LEU A 63 79.79 66.07 41.36
C LEU A 63 81.29 65.74 41.29
N ALA A 64 81.85 65.01 40.33
CA ALA A 64 82.21 65.54 39.00
C ALA A 64 82.75 64.42 38.08
N LEU A 65 82.66 63.14 38.48
CA LEU A 65 83.11 62.00 37.66
C LEU A 65 82.00 61.41 36.77
N GLY A 66 80.74 61.82 36.92
CA GLY A 66 79.57 61.26 36.23
C GLY A 66 78.99 62.06 35.05
N VAL A 67 79.50 63.26 34.74
CA VAL A 67 78.86 64.19 33.79
C VAL A 67 79.07 63.82 32.31
N LEU A 68 80.13 63.08 31.96
CA LEU A 68 80.40 62.70 30.57
C LEU A 68 79.61 61.46 30.09
N ASN A 69 79.21 60.56 30.99
CA ASN A 69 78.39 59.39 30.64
C ASN A 69 76.88 59.68 30.60
N LEU A 70 76.43 60.80 31.18
CA LEU A 70 75.01 61.18 31.22
C LEU A 70 74.49 61.73 29.88
N GLY A 71 75.32 62.42 29.10
CA GLY A 71 74.91 63.04 27.83
C GLY A 71 74.52 62.03 26.75
N VAL A 72 75.29 60.94 26.62
CA VAL A 72 74.97 59.83 25.70
C VAL A 72 73.78 59.03 26.21
N GLY A 73 73.67 58.83 27.52
CA GLY A 73 72.55 58.14 28.16
C GLY A 73 71.22 58.87 27.98
N VAL A 74 71.19 60.20 28.15
CA VAL A 74 69.98 61.02 27.99
C VAL A 74 69.56 61.14 26.52
N TYR A 75 70.51 61.28 25.59
CA TYR A 75 70.21 61.30 24.15
C TYR A 75 69.60 59.95 23.69
N ASN A 76 70.23 58.83 24.07
CA ASN A 76 69.72 57.49 23.79
C ASN A 76 68.37 57.25 24.45
N ALA A 77 68.17 57.68 25.70
CA ALA A 77 66.89 57.60 26.39
C ALA A 77 65.80 58.43 25.69
N SER A 78 66.12 59.62 25.17
CA SER A 78 65.15 60.46 24.44
C SER A 78 64.75 59.86 23.08
N LYS A 79 65.70 59.23 22.39
CA LYS A 79 65.49 58.53 21.11
C LYS A 79 64.71 57.24 21.33
N LEU A 80 65.07 56.46 22.36
CA LEU A 80 64.31 55.29 22.81
C LEU A 80 62.89 55.66 23.23
N ARG A 81 62.69 56.80 23.90
CA ARG A 81 61.34 57.29 24.26
C ARG A 81 60.52 57.70 23.03
N LYS A 82 61.13 58.28 21.99
CA LYS A 82 60.44 58.57 20.71
C LYS A 82 60.10 57.31 19.93
N ILE A 83 60.97 56.31 19.95
CA ILE A 83 60.72 54.99 19.35
C ILE A 83 59.62 54.26 20.12
N GLY A 84 59.66 54.27 21.45
CA GLY A 84 58.60 53.73 22.32
C GLY A 84 57.25 54.35 22.01
N LYS A 85 57.15 55.68 21.97
CA LYS A 85 55.88 56.37 21.61
C LYS A 85 55.37 56.03 20.20
N LYS A 86 56.26 55.79 19.23
CA LYS A 86 55.84 55.34 17.88
C LYS A 86 55.39 53.88 17.89
N LEU A 87 56.07 53.04 18.67
CA LEU A 87 55.72 51.64 18.85
C LEU A 87 54.37 51.50 19.56
N ASP A 88 54.12 52.29 20.60
CA ASP A 88 52.85 52.35 21.33
C ASP A 88 51.70 52.78 20.41
N ARG A 89 51.89 53.84 19.61
CA ARG A 89 50.90 54.28 18.62
C ARG A 89 50.63 53.23 17.54
N ASN A 90 51.68 52.56 17.06
CA ASN A 90 51.51 51.47 16.09
C ASN A 90 50.78 50.30 16.74
N HIS A 91 51.05 50.00 18.01
CA HIS A 91 50.38 48.95 18.76
C HIS A 91 48.89 49.26 18.94
N GLU A 92 48.55 50.49 19.33
CA GLU A 92 47.16 50.98 19.43
C GLU A 92 46.43 50.91 18.08
N GLN A 93 47.10 51.32 16.98
CA GLN A 93 46.52 51.21 15.64
C GLN A 93 46.30 49.76 15.21
N ILE A 94 47.27 48.88 15.46
CA ILE A 94 47.15 47.44 15.19
C ILE A 94 46.00 46.83 16.00
N GLN A 95 45.88 47.14 17.29
CA GLN A 95 44.77 46.70 18.13
C GLN A 95 43.42 47.21 17.61
N SER A 96 43.35 48.48 17.18
CA SER A 96 42.15 49.06 16.58
C SER A 96 41.75 48.35 15.27
N TYR A 97 42.72 48.03 14.42
CA TYR A 97 42.48 47.27 13.19
C TYR A 97 42.04 45.82 13.50
N PHE A 98 42.68 45.13 14.44
CA PHE A 98 42.24 43.81 14.88
C PHE A 98 40.82 43.83 15.44
N GLY A 99 40.47 44.83 16.26
CA GLY A 99 39.10 45.01 16.76
C GLY A 99 38.09 45.25 15.63
N SER A 100 38.48 45.97 14.58
CA SER A 100 37.62 46.21 13.41
C SER A 100 37.45 44.94 12.56
N ILE A 101 38.52 44.18 12.34
CA ILE A 101 38.48 42.89 11.63
C ILE A 101 37.63 41.88 12.41
N GLN A 102 37.78 41.80 13.73
CA GLN A 102 36.99 40.90 14.57
C GLN A 102 35.49 41.26 14.53
N LYS A 103 35.14 42.55 14.55
CA LYS A 103 33.75 43.00 14.36
C LYS A 103 33.20 42.61 12.98
N ALA A 104 33.99 42.77 11.92
CA ALA A 104 33.60 42.39 10.57
C ALA A 104 33.39 40.87 10.43
N LEU A 105 34.31 40.07 11.00
CA LEU A 105 34.20 38.61 11.04
C LEU A 105 32.95 38.14 11.81
N ASN A 106 32.65 38.76 12.95
CA ASN A 106 31.43 38.46 13.71
C ASN A 106 30.16 38.82 12.92
N GLY A 107 30.18 39.90 12.13
CA GLY A 107 29.09 40.27 11.23
C GLY A 107 28.89 39.26 10.08
N GLN A 108 30.00 38.79 9.49
CA GLN A 108 29.98 37.77 8.44
C GLN A 108 29.50 36.42 8.97
N GLN A 109 29.96 36.00 10.16
CA GLN A 109 29.52 34.77 10.81
C GLN A 109 28.00 34.77 11.03
N ARG A 110 27.44 35.85 11.58
CA ARG A 110 25.98 35.97 11.76
C ARG A 110 25.22 35.91 10.43
N THR A 111 25.77 36.49 9.37
CA THR A 111 25.16 36.44 8.04
C THR A 111 25.15 35.02 7.48
N LEU A 112 26.25 34.27 7.67
CA LEU A 112 26.34 32.86 7.27
C LEU A 112 25.40 31.97 8.08
N GLU A 113 25.25 32.21 9.38
CA GLU A 113 24.27 31.50 10.23
C GLU A 113 22.84 31.72 9.74
N VAL A 114 22.47 32.97 9.41
CA VAL A 114 21.15 33.29 8.84
C VAL A 114 20.96 32.60 7.47
N LEU A 115 21.99 32.60 6.61
CA LEU A 115 21.93 31.91 5.32
C LEU A 115 21.76 30.40 5.49
N ALA A 116 22.49 29.77 6.40
CA ALA A 116 22.37 28.34 6.71
C ALA A 116 20.97 28.01 7.25
N CYS A 117 20.44 28.81 8.17
CA CYS A 117 19.06 28.66 8.68
C CYS A 117 18.03 28.82 7.56
N ASN A 118 18.21 29.79 6.65
CA ASN A 118 17.30 29.99 5.52
C ASN A 118 17.37 28.82 4.52
N GLN A 119 18.56 28.30 4.22
CA GLN A 119 18.73 27.12 3.37
C GLN A 119 18.06 25.88 3.99
N TYR A 120 18.24 25.68 5.30
CA TYR A 120 17.59 24.59 6.02
C TYR A 120 16.06 24.70 5.98
N ASN A 121 15.52 25.89 6.28
CA ASN A 121 14.08 26.16 6.22
C ASN A 121 13.51 25.96 4.80
N LEU A 122 14.24 26.38 3.77
CA LEU A 122 13.83 26.17 2.38
C LEU A 122 13.81 24.68 2.03
N SER A 123 14.83 23.91 2.42
CA SER A 123 14.88 22.46 2.22
C SER A 123 13.69 21.77 2.87
N GLN A 124 13.39 22.09 4.13
CA GLN A 124 12.24 21.52 4.83
C GLN A 124 10.91 21.83 4.12
N LYS A 125 10.71 23.09 3.68
CA LYS A 125 9.50 23.47 2.93
C LYS A 125 9.38 22.74 1.61
N MET A 126 10.49 22.52 0.90
CA MET A 126 10.50 21.76 -0.35
C MET A 126 10.18 20.27 -0.12
N ASP A 127 10.66 19.69 0.97
CA ASP A 127 10.34 18.30 1.31
C ASP A 127 8.87 18.13 1.71
N ILE A 128 8.30 19.06 2.48
CA ILE A 128 6.86 19.09 2.81
C ILE A 128 6.04 19.20 1.52
N LEU A 129 6.38 20.16 0.64
CA LEU A 129 5.68 20.35 -0.63
C LEU A 129 5.75 19.10 -1.52
N ARG A 130 6.90 18.42 -1.57
CA ARG A 130 7.07 17.19 -2.32
C ARG A 130 6.15 16.08 -1.78
N GLN A 131 6.05 15.94 -0.46
CA GLN A 131 5.17 14.96 0.17
C GLN A 131 3.69 15.27 -0.09
N GLU A 132 3.28 16.54 0.06
CA GLU A 132 1.92 16.98 -0.23
C GLU A 132 1.55 16.71 -1.69
N MET A 133 2.38 17.15 -2.66
CA MET A 133 2.14 16.87 -4.08
C MET A 133 2.01 15.37 -4.35
N HIS A 134 2.90 14.55 -3.80
CA HIS A 134 2.83 13.10 -4.01
C HIS A 134 1.50 12.52 -3.47
N SER A 135 1.09 12.94 -2.26
CA SER A 135 -0.17 12.48 -1.66
C SER A 135 -1.42 12.93 -2.45
N GLU A 136 -1.42 14.16 -2.97
CA GLU A 136 -2.51 14.70 -3.78
C GLU A 136 -2.58 14.03 -5.16
N PHE A 137 -1.43 13.78 -5.81
CA PHE A 137 -1.40 13.01 -7.06
C PHE A 137 -1.92 11.58 -6.85
N GLU A 138 -1.52 10.90 -5.77
CA GLU A 138 -2.04 9.58 -5.44
C GLU A 138 -3.54 9.61 -5.12
N HIS A 139 -4.05 10.70 -4.53
CA HIS A 139 -5.49 10.89 -4.33
C HIS A 139 -6.22 11.05 -5.66
N VAL A 140 -5.77 11.95 -6.54
CA VAL A 140 -6.36 12.19 -7.87
C VAL A 140 -6.31 10.94 -8.73
N VAL A 141 -5.20 10.20 -8.74
CA VAL A 141 -5.06 8.94 -9.48
C VAL A 141 -6.06 7.90 -8.97
N ARG A 142 -6.25 7.78 -7.65
CA ARG A 142 -7.28 6.90 -7.07
C ARG A 142 -8.68 7.33 -7.48
N GLU A 143 -9.01 8.63 -7.39
CA GLU A 143 -10.32 9.16 -7.77
C GLU A 143 -10.64 8.95 -9.26
N ILE A 144 -9.65 9.16 -10.14
CA ILE A 144 -9.78 8.90 -11.59
C ILE A 144 -10.04 7.41 -11.83
N ARG A 145 -9.28 6.50 -11.18
CA ARG A 145 -9.51 5.05 -11.28
C ARG A 145 -10.91 4.66 -10.82
N ASP A 146 -11.38 5.21 -9.71
CA ASP A 146 -12.72 4.94 -9.18
C ASP A 146 -13.80 5.46 -10.13
N THR A 147 -13.61 6.65 -10.71
CA THR A 147 -14.56 7.24 -11.66
C THR A 147 -14.63 6.44 -12.96
N GLU A 148 -13.48 6.01 -13.48
CA GLU A 148 -13.42 5.19 -14.68
C GLU A 148 -14.01 3.80 -14.45
N ALA A 149 -13.72 3.17 -13.32
CA ALA A 149 -14.35 1.91 -12.91
C ALA A 149 -15.89 2.07 -12.82
N ASN A 150 -16.38 3.18 -12.26
CA ASN A 150 -17.81 3.48 -12.18
C ASN A 150 -18.43 3.76 -13.56
N ARG A 151 -17.71 4.38 -14.49
CA ARG A 151 -18.15 4.58 -15.87
C ARG A 151 -18.30 3.24 -16.58
N ARG A 152 -17.24 2.40 -16.54
CA ARG A 152 -17.25 1.05 -17.13
C ARG A 152 -18.38 0.20 -16.56
N ARG A 153 -18.56 0.21 -15.23
CA ARG A 153 -19.65 -0.48 -14.55
C ARG A 153 -21.03 -0.04 -15.07
N ARG A 154 -21.27 1.26 -15.24
CA ARG A 154 -22.52 1.78 -15.81
C ARG A 154 -22.72 1.33 -17.25
N GLU A 155 -21.68 1.35 -18.06
CA GLU A 155 -21.71 0.87 -19.44
C GLU A 155 -22.03 -0.63 -19.52
N TYR A 156 -21.48 -1.46 -18.63
CA TYR A 156 -21.84 -2.88 -18.53
C TYR A 156 -23.30 -3.09 -18.15
N TYR A 157 -23.77 -2.40 -17.11
CA TYR A 157 -25.17 -2.53 -16.71
C TYR A 157 -26.12 -2.10 -17.83
N ALA A 158 -25.82 -1.01 -18.53
CA ALA A 158 -26.62 -0.55 -19.66
C ALA A 158 -26.66 -1.57 -20.79
N ASN A 159 -25.50 -2.09 -21.22
CA ASN A 159 -25.45 -3.09 -22.29
C ASN A 159 -26.09 -4.43 -21.90
N THR A 160 -25.96 -4.84 -20.63
CA THR A 160 -26.59 -6.08 -20.13
C THR A 160 -28.10 -5.92 -20.06
N HIS A 161 -28.59 -4.77 -19.59
CA HIS A 161 -30.02 -4.47 -19.55
C HIS A 161 -30.62 -4.39 -20.95
N GLU A 162 -29.92 -3.72 -21.88
CA GLU A 162 -30.36 -3.63 -23.27
C GLU A 162 -30.41 -5.01 -23.95
N LEU A 163 -29.44 -5.88 -23.67
CA LEU A 163 -29.48 -7.26 -24.14
C LEU A 163 -30.67 -8.03 -23.53
N LEU A 164 -30.93 -7.86 -22.22
CA LEU A 164 -32.05 -8.48 -21.54
C LEU A 164 -33.40 -8.05 -22.15
N GLU A 165 -33.60 -6.77 -22.41
CA GLU A 165 -34.84 -6.26 -23.03
C GLU A 165 -35.08 -6.83 -24.44
N VAL A 166 -34.01 -7.05 -25.23
CA VAL A 166 -34.12 -7.69 -26.55
C VAL A 166 -34.39 -9.18 -26.38
N TYR A 167 -33.71 -9.83 -25.44
CA TYR A 167 -33.86 -11.25 -25.16
C TYR A 167 -35.27 -11.61 -24.66
N GLU A 168 -35.84 -10.84 -23.73
CA GLU A 168 -37.22 -11.03 -23.25
C GLU A 168 -38.22 -10.91 -24.39
N ARG A 169 -38.08 -9.88 -25.24
CA ARG A 169 -38.93 -9.75 -26.44
C ARG A 169 -38.79 -10.93 -27.40
N PHE A 170 -37.58 -11.43 -27.59
CA PHE A 170 -37.28 -12.59 -28.43
C PHE A 170 -37.87 -13.90 -27.88
N VAL A 171 -37.91 -14.07 -26.56
CA VAL A 171 -38.49 -15.25 -25.91
C VAL A 171 -40.03 -15.19 -25.88
N ASP A 172 -40.60 -14.01 -25.63
CA ASP A 172 -42.05 -13.83 -25.48
C ASP A 172 -42.81 -13.86 -26.82
N HIS A 173 -42.14 -13.57 -27.94
CA HIS A 173 -42.73 -13.55 -29.27
C HIS A 173 -42.11 -14.64 -30.13
N LEU A 174 -42.92 -15.32 -30.96
CA LEU A 174 -42.40 -16.28 -31.94
C LEU A 174 -41.29 -15.60 -32.76
N PRO A 175 -40.06 -16.12 -32.75
CA PRO A 175 -38.88 -15.33 -33.11
C PRO A 175 -38.91 -14.94 -34.59
N ASP A 176 -39.03 -13.64 -34.86
CA ASP A 176 -38.73 -13.08 -36.18
C ASP A 176 -37.21 -13.16 -36.41
N LEU A 177 -36.80 -13.53 -37.62
CA LEU A 177 -35.39 -13.59 -38.02
C LEU A 177 -34.69 -12.23 -37.81
N VAL A 178 -35.44 -11.13 -37.94
CA VAL A 178 -34.92 -9.77 -37.67
C VAL A 178 -34.60 -9.55 -36.20
N GLU A 179 -35.40 -10.09 -35.27
CA GLU A 179 -35.12 -10.00 -33.83
C GLU A 179 -33.97 -10.94 -33.43
N ALA A 180 -33.85 -12.10 -34.09
CA ALA A 180 -32.68 -12.96 -33.93
C ALA A 180 -31.37 -12.24 -34.33
N ASP A 181 -31.37 -11.52 -35.45
CA ASP A 181 -30.21 -10.73 -35.89
C ASP A 181 -29.86 -9.62 -34.89
N ARG A 182 -30.86 -8.88 -34.39
CA ARG A 182 -30.64 -7.87 -33.36
C ARG A 182 -30.06 -8.48 -32.08
N LEU A 183 -30.56 -9.64 -31.67
CA LEU A 183 -30.09 -10.33 -30.48
C LEU A 183 -28.61 -10.77 -30.62
N ILE A 184 -28.23 -11.29 -31.79
CA ILE A 184 -26.84 -11.64 -32.13
C ILE A 184 -25.95 -10.40 -32.04
N ASP A 185 -26.30 -9.31 -32.73
CA ASP A 185 -25.50 -8.08 -32.76
C ASP A 185 -25.25 -7.53 -31.34
N ARG A 186 -26.29 -7.52 -30.49
CA ARG A 186 -26.18 -7.05 -29.10
C ARG A 186 -25.34 -7.98 -28.24
N ALA A 187 -25.52 -9.29 -28.40
CA ALA A 187 -24.74 -10.28 -27.69
C ALA A 187 -23.24 -10.23 -28.06
N GLU A 188 -22.92 -10.06 -29.34
CA GLU A 188 -21.53 -9.94 -29.82
C GLU A 188 -20.85 -8.65 -29.34
N ARG A 189 -21.61 -7.55 -29.27
CA ARG A 189 -21.13 -6.29 -28.69
C ARG A 189 -20.78 -6.46 -27.21
N LEU A 190 -21.67 -7.07 -26.42
CA LEU A 190 -21.43 -7.33 -25.00
C LEU A 190 -20.26 -8.31 -24.80
N GLU A 191 -20.20 -9.39 -25.59
CA GLU A 191 -19.07 -10.35 -25.55
C GLU A 191 -17.74 -9.64 -25.80
N SER A 192 -17.66 -8.77 -26.82
CA SER A 192 -16.42 -8.05 -27.16
C SER A 192 -15.97 -7.12 -26.03
N LEU A 193 -16.90 -6.36 -25.45
CA LEU A 193 -16.62 -5.45 -24.32
C LEU A 193 -16.20 -6.21 -23.06
N VAL A 194 -16.89 -7.30 -22.74
CA VAL A 194 -16.57 -8.13 -21.57
C VAL A 194 -15.23 -8.83 -21.74
N GLN A 195 -14.96 -9.36 -22.94
CA GLN A 195 -13.69 -10.04 -23.22
C GLN A 195 -12.49 -9.08 -23.16
N ALA A 196 -12.65 -7.85 -23.65
CA ALA A 196 -11.60 -6.83 -23.57
C ALA A 196 -11.16 -6.55 -22.11
N GLU A 197 -12.07 -6.70 -21.16
CA GLU A 197 -11.82 -6.38 -19.75
C GLU A 197 -11.45 -7.60 -18.92
N LEU A 198 -12.00 -8.77 -19.26
CA LEU A 198 -11.41 -10.03 -18.85
C LEU A 198 -9.95 -10.18 -19.29
N ASN A 199 -9.53 -9.56 -20.39
CA ASN A 199 -8.12 -9.59 -20.79
C ASN A 199 -7.23 -8.62 -19.97
N GLN A 200 -7.80 -7.66 -19.26
CA GLN A 200 -7.08 -6.70 -18.41
C GLN A 200 -6.89 -7.20 -16.97
N ILE A 201 -7.72 -8.15 -16.53
CA ILE A 201 -7.67 -8.72 -15.19
C ILE A 201 -6.91 -10.06 -15.24
N THR A 202 -6.13 -10.39 -14.22
CA THR A 202 -5.42 -11.67 -14.13
C THR A 202 -6.40 -12.83 -13.97
N LEU A 203 -6.20 -13.91 -14.72
CA LEU A 203 -7.04 -15.12 -14.65
C LEU A 203 -7.14 -15.67 -13.21
N GLY A 204 -8.34 -16.10 -12.79
CA GLY A 204 -8.55 -16.64 -11.44
C GLY A 204 -8.89 -15.60 -10.37
N GLU A 205 -8.79 -14.30 -10.67
CA GLU A 205 -9.19 -13.25 -9.73
C GLU A 205 -10.71 -13.27 -9.47
N PRO A 206 -11.17 -13.20 -8.20
CA PRO A 206 -12.58 -13.17 -7.81
C PRO A 206 -13.45 -12.15 -8.57
N CYS A 207 -12.88 -10.99 -8.88
CA CYS A 207 -13.57 -9.88 -9.54
C CYS A 207 -13.95 -10.19 -10.99
N ARG A 208 -13.46 -11.28 -11.58
CA ARG A 208 -13.81 -11.74 -12.93
C ARG A 208 -15.16 -12.42 -13.00
N LEU A 209 -15.64 -13.02 -11.91
CA LEU A 209 -16.87 -13.82 -11.93
C LEU A 209 -18.08 -13.05 -12.50
N PRO A 210 -18.37 -11.80 -12.09
CA PRO A 210 -19.47 -11.03 -12.70
C PRO A 210 -19.32 -10.84 -14.22
N LEU A 211 -18.09 -10.65 -14.71
CA LEU A 211 -17.79 -10.53 -16.13
C LEU A 211 -17.99 -11.87 -16.85
N VAL A 212 -17.57 -12.99 -16.26
CA VAL A 212 -17.82 -14.33 -16.82
C VAL A 212 -19.31 -14.66 -16.83
N THR A 213 -20.08 -14.22 -15.84
CA THR A 213 -21.53 -14.36 -15.82
C THR A 213 -22.18 -13.54 -16.94
N ALA A 214 -21.76 -12.28 -17.14
CA ALA A 214 -22.23 -11.45 -18.25
C ALA A 214 -21.88 -12.07 -19.62
N LEU A 215 -20.68 -12.61 -19.77
CA LEU A 215 -20.26 -13.36 -20.96
C LEU A 215 -21.12 -14.61 -21.17
N SER A 216 -21.44 -15.33 -20.09
CA SER A 216 -22.29 -16.51 -20.17
C SER A 216 -23.70 -16.15 -20.64
N PHE A 217 -24.25 -15.03 -20.15
CA PHE A 217 -25.54 -14.51 -20.60
C PHE A 217 -25.51 -14.07 -22.08
N SER A 218 -24.46 -13.37 -22.51
CA SER A 218 -24.32 -12.96 -23.91
C SER A 218 -24.20 -14.16 -24.85
N VAL A 219 -23.40 -15.16 -24.49
CA VAL A 219 -23.26 -16.39 -25.27
C VAL A 219 -24.57 -17.15 -25.32
N ARG A 220 -25.32 -17.26 -24.22
CA ARG A 220 -26.65 -17.87 -24.20
C ARG A 220 -27.60 -17.17 -25.18
N ALA A 221 -27.75 -15.85 -25.06
CA ALA A 221 -28.61 -15.07 -25.95
C ALA A 221 -28.26 -15.28 -27.43
N LYS A 222 -26.95 -15.31 -27.74
CA LYS A 222 -26.45 -15.58 -29.09
C LYS A 222 -26.76 -17.00 -29.57
N VAL A 223 -26.62 -18.00 -28.70
CA VAL A 223 -26.92 -19.40 -29.00
C VAL A 223 -28.40 -19.57 -29.31
N ASP A 224 -29.29 -19.02 -28.49
CA ASP A 224 -30.74 -19.12 -28.69
C ASP A 224 -31.16 -18.46 -30.03
N ALA A 225 -30.55 -17.31 -30.37
CA ALA A 225 -30.76 -16.66 -31.65
C ALA A 225 -30.25 -17.53 -32.83
N PHE A 226 -29.06 -18.13 -32.70
CA PHE A 226 -28.52 -19.04 -33.70
C PHE A 226 -29.38 -20.29 -33.90
N GLU A 227 -29.93 -20.84 -32.83
CA GLU A 227 -30.86 -21.97 -32.89
C GLU A 227 -32.14 -21.61 -33.64
N ALA A 228 -32.74 -20.45 -33.35
CA ALA A 228 -33.93 -19.99 -34.06
C ALA A 228 -33.69 -19.78 -35.57
N LYS A 229 -32.48 -19.34 -35.95
CA LYS A 229 -32.11 -19.19 -37.37
C LYS A 229 -31.83 -20.53 -38.07
N GLY A 230 -31.42 -21.56 -37.32
CA GLY A 230 -31.16 -22.90 -37.82
C GLY A 230 -30.04 -23.02 -38.87
N GLY A 231 -29.96 -24.18 -39.52
CA GLY A 231 -28.99 -24.47 -40.58
C GLY A 231 -27.54 -24.31 -40.10
N LYS A 232 -26.74 -23.50 -40.81
CA LYS A 232 -25.31 -23.28 -40.51
C LYS A 232 -25.06 -22.58 -39.16
N TYR A 233 -26.07 -21.95 -38.57
CA TYR A 233 -25.91 -21.25 -37.30
C TYR A 233 -25.84 -22.20 -36.10
N LEU A 234 -26.33 -23.45 -36.24
CA LEU A 234 -26.23 -24.47 -35.20
C LEU A 234 -24.78 -24.83 -34.87
N ASP A 235 -23.92 -24.93 -35.88
CA ASP A 235 -22.47 -25.15 -35.71
C ASP A 235 -21.81 -23.98 -34.96
N SER A 236 -22.29 -22.75 -35.21
CA SER A 236 -21.80 -21.54 -34.53
C SER A 236 -22.22 -21.51 -33.07
N ALA A 237 -23.45 -21.95 -32.76
CA ALA A 237 -23.93 -22.12 -31.40
C ALA A 237 -23.08 -23.15 -30.63
N ASP A 238 -22.77 -24.29 -31.22
CA ASP A 238 -21.92 -25.32 -30.59
C ASP A 238 -20.53 -24.79 -30.27
N LYS A 239 -19.90 -24.11 -31.24
CA LYS A 239 -18.58 -23.50 -31.05
C LYS A 239 -18.60 -22.46 -29.94
N ALA A 240 -19.64 -21.62 -29.87
CA ALA A 240 -19.78 -20.60 -28.84
C ALA A 240 -19.92 -21.23 -27.44
N MET A 241 -20.78 -22.23 -27.28
CA MET A 241 -20.95 -22.95 -26.01
C MET A 241 -19.69 -23.69 -25.58
N GLN A 242 -18.99 -24.36 -26.49
CA GLN A 242 -17.74 -25.07 -26.19
C GLN A 242 -16.62 -24.10 -25.77
N LYS A 243 -16.54 -22.93 -26.43
CA LYS A 243 -15.60 -21.86 -26.05
C LYS A 243 -15.92 -21.33 -24.65
N LEU A 244 -17.19 -21.05 -24.35
CA LEU A 244 -17.62 -20.61 -23.02
C LEU A 244 -17.31 -21.65 -21.94
N LYS A 245 -17.64 -22.92 -22.19
CA LYS A 245 -17.32 -24.04 -21.28
C LYS A 245 -15.81 -24.07 -20.98
N ALA A 246 -14.98 -24.00 -22.02
CA ALA A 246 -13.52 -24.02 -21.85
C ALA A 246 -13.01 -22.82 -21.05
N GLN A 247 -13.63 -21.64 -21.22
CA GLN A 247 -13.28 -20.44 -20.46
C GLN A 247 -13.65 -20.59 -18.99
N ILE A 248 -14.87 -21.03 -18.67
CA ILE A 248 -15.32 -21.30 -17.29
C ILE A 248 -14.37 -22.29 -16.59
N CYS A 249 -14.00 -23.39 -17.25
CA CYS A 249 -13.05 -24.36 -16.70
C CYS A 249 -11.68 -23.73 -16.37
N ARG A 250 -11.17 -22.85 -17.25
CA ARG A 250 -9.86 -22.18 -17.03
C ARG A 250 -9.92 -21.20 -15.87
N GLU A 251 -11.03 -20.46 -15.74
CA GLU A 251 -11.25 -19.51 -14.65
C GLU A 251 -11.32 -20.24 -13.30
N ALA A 252 -12.14 -21.30 -13.22
CA ALA A 252 -12.26 -22.12 -12.02
C ALA A 252 -10.92 -22.77 -11.63
N TYR A 253 -10.18 -23.29 -12.62
CA TYR A 253 -8.85 -23.85 -12.39
C TYR A 253 -7.87 -22.83 -11.82
N ALA A 254 -7.78 -21.64 -12.44
CA ALA A 254 -6.88 -20.60 -12.00
C ALA A 254 -7.23 -20.09 -10.58
N LEU A 255 -8.52 -19.97 -10.28
CA LEU A 255 -9.01 -19.63 -8.94
C LEU A 255 -8.60 -20.68 -7.89
N CYS A 256 -8.60 -21.97 -8.23
CA CYS A 256 -8.25 -23.02 -7.29
C CYS A 256 -6.73 -23.22 -7.13
N HIS A 257 -5.99 -23.27 -8.23
CA HIS A 257 -4.54 -23.55 -8.22
C HIS A 257 -3.69 -22.34 -7.79
N GLY A 258 -4.21 -21.12 -7.93
CA GLY A 258 -3.49 -19.90 -7.57
C GLY A 258 -3.59 -19.52 -6.09
N HIS A 259 -4.44 -20.20 -5.31
CA HIS A 259 -4.87 -19.72 -4.00
C HIS A 259 -4.82 -20.81 -2.91
N SER A 260 -4.85 -20.38 -1.65
CA SER A 260 -4.82 -21.28 -0.50
C SER A 260 -6.18 -21.95 -0.26
N LEU A 261 -6.17 -23.09 0.44
CA LEU A 261 -7.41 -23.78 0.83
C LEU A 261 -8.32 -22.87 1.66
N TYR A 262 -7.75 -22.04 2.54
CA TYR A 262 -8.52 -21.04 3.29
C TYR A 262 -9.20 -20.01 2.38
N PHE A 263 -8.50 -19.52 1.37
CA PHE A 263 -9.04 -18.53 0.44
C PHE A 263 -10.26 -19.10 -0.32
N VAL A 264 -10.12 -20.28 -0.90
CA VAL A 264 -11.18 -20.89 -1.72
C VAL A 264 -12.31 -21.47 -0.85
N GLY A 265 -11.96 -22.12 0.26
CA GLY A 265 -12.92 -22.80 1.13
C GLY A 265 -13.72 -21.88 2.06
N VAL A 266 -13.09 -20.80 2.57
CA VAL A 266 -13.67 -19.95 3.62
C VAL A 266 -13.95 -18.53 3.12
N GLN A 267 -13.02 -17.91 2.39
CA GLN A 267 -13.19 -16.50 2.01
C GLN A 267 -14.09 -16.32 0.79
N MET A 268 -14.04 -17.26 -0.16
CA MET A 268 -14.72 -17.15 -1.46
C MET A 268 -15.47 -18.43 -1.89
N PRO A 269 -16.15 -19.19 -0.99
CA PRO A 269 -16.81 -20.43 -1.37
C PRO A 269 -17.92 -20.23 -2.42
N GLU A 270 -18.60 -19.09 -2.39
CA GLU A 270 -19.69 -18.78 -3.32
C GLU A 270 -19.19 -18.58 -4.75
N ILE A 271 -17.94 -18.15 -4.93
CA ILE A 271 -17.38 -17.85 -6.25
C ILE A 271 -17.15 -19.14 -7.02
N ILE A 272 -16.49 -20.11 -6.38
CA ILE A 272 -16.23 -21.41 -7.01
C ILE A 272 -17.54 -22.18 -7.24
N TYR A 273 -18.49 -22.07 -6.31
CA TYR A 273 -19.84 -22.62 -6.47
C TYR A 273 -20.57 -22.04 -7.69
N GLN A 274 -20.50 -20.72 -7.91
CA GLN A 274 -21.08 -20.10 -9.09
C GLN A 274 -20.42 -20.57 -10.39
N TYR A 275 -19.10 -20.77 -10.41
CA TYR A 275 -18.43 -21.36 -11.57
C TYR A 275 -18.89 -22.80 -11.84
N ALA A 276 -19.06 -23.61 -10.80
CA ALA A 276 -19.59 -24.97 -10.94
C ALA A 276 -21.00 -24.96 -11.53
N LEU A 277 -21.89 -24.07 -11.03
CA LEU A 277 -23.24 -23.91 -11.58
C LEU A 277 -23.24 -23.46 -13.05
N LEU A 278 -22.41 -22.48 -13.42
CA LEU A 278 -22.27 -22.04 -14.80
C LEU A 278 -21.78 -23.20 -15.69
N HIS A 279 -20.80 -23.97 -15.22
CA HIS A 279 -20.28 -25.13 -15.95
C HIS A 279 -21.35 -26.20 -16.17
N ARG A 280 -22.10 -26.56 -15.12
CA ARG A 280 -23.23 -27.50 -15.20
C ARG A 280 -24.31 -27.00 -16.15
N GLY A 281 -24.64 -25.71 -16.07
CA GLY A 281 -25.59 -25.05 -16.97
C GLY A 281 -25.21 -25.19 -18.44
N VAL A 282 -23.96 -24.87 -18.77
CA VAL A 282 -23.44 -24.99 -20.15
C VAL A 282 -23.38 -26.45 -20.60
N ASN A 283 -22.98 -27.37 -19.72
CA ASN A 283 -22.95 -28.81 -20.05
C ASN A 283 -24.35 -29.37 -20.31
N LYS A 284 -25.32 -29.01 -19.49
CA LYS A 284 -26.71 -29.47 -19.67
C LYS A 284 -27.27 -28.93 -20.97
N GLY A 285 -27.05 -27.64 -21.28
CA GLY A 285 -27.44 -27.06 -22.57
C GLY A 285 -26.78 -27.79 -23.75
N LEU A 286 -25.49 -28.10 -23.67
CA LEU A 286 -24.81 -28.89 -24.70
C LEU A 286 -25.41 -30.30 -24.85
N HIS A 287 -25.80 -30.95 -23.75
CA HIS A 287 -26.35 -32.30 -23.77
C HIS A 287 -27.79 -32.34 -24.31
N LEU A 288 -28.66 -31.42 -23.88
CA LEU A 288 -30.04 -31.31 -24.35
C LEU A 288 -30.12 -31.05 -25.88
N ARG A 289 -29.12 -30.38 -26.45
CA ARG A 289 -29.03 -30.20 -27.91
C ARG A 289 -28.72 -31.49 -28.66
N CYS A 290 -28.02 -32.43 -28.03
CA CYS A 290 -27.77 -33.76 -28.59
C CYS A 290 -28.96 -34.70 -28.42
N GLU A 291 -29.76 -34.51 -27.37
CA GLU A 291 -30.88 -35.38 -26.99
C GLU A 291 -32.12 -34.54 -26.59
N PRO A 292 -32.88 -34.00 -27.57
CA PRO A 292 -33.97 -33.05 -27.33
C PRO A 292 -35.22 -33.65 -26.66
N GLU A 293 -35.25 -34.97 -26.42
CA GLU A 293 -36.37 -35.68 -25.80
C GLU A 293 -36.27 -35.72 -24.25
N LEU A 294 -35.22 -35.15 -23.65
CA LEU A 294 -35.00 -35.15 -22.21
C LEU A 294 -35.74 -34.00 -21.49
N ASP A 295 -36.18 -34.29 -20.26
CA ASP A 295 -36.89 -33.35 -19.39
C ASP A 295 -36.00 -32.13 -19.05
N PHE A 296 -36.56 -30.93 -19.18
CA PHE A 296 -35.83 -29.65 -19.13
C PHE A 296 -35.45 -29.20 -17.70
N ALA A 297 -35.95 -29.88 -16.66
CA ALA A 297 -35.79 -29.45 -15.27
C ALA A 297 -34.41 -29.80 -14.70
N PHE A 298 -33.76 -28.83 -14.03
CA PHE A 298 -32.70 -29.14 -13.06
C PHE A 298 -33.32 -29.85 -11.86
N TYR A 299 -32.79 -31.02 -11.52
CA TYR A 299 -33.10 -31.65 -10.25
C TYR A 299 -32.42 -30.84 -9.12
N GLN A 300 -33.03 -30.75 -7.94
CA GLN A 300 -32.44 -30.01 -6.82
C GLN A 300 -31.02 -30.49 -6.47
N ASP A 301 -30.75 -31.77 -6.70
CA ASP A 301 -29.45 -32.38 -6.46
C ASP A 301 -28.38 -31.94 -7.49
N GLU A 302 -28.77 -31.47 -8.68
CA GLU A 302 -27.86 -30.90 -9.68
C GLU A 302 -27.45 -29.46 -9.35
N ILE A 303 -28.22 -28.78 -8.51
CA ILE A 303 -27.93 -27.41 -8.06
C ILE A 303 -26.99 -27.45 -6.86
N LYS A 304 -27.09 -28.47 -6.00
CA LYS A 304 -26.17 -28.65 -4.89
C LYS A 304 -24.80 -29.09 -5.40
N TRP A 305 -23.76 -28.39 -4.99
CA TRP A 305 -22.39 -28.82 -5.17
C TRP A 305 -21.76 -28.99 -3.81
N ASP A 306 -21.37 -30.23 -3.52
CA ASP A 306 -20.57 -30.59 -2.36
C ASP A 306 -19.11 -30.62 -2.80
N ASP A 307 -18.34 -29.65 -2.33
CA ASP A 307 -16.90 -29.56 -2.57
C ASP A 307 -16.07 -30.15 -1.43
N GLY A 308 -16.73 -30.80 -0.46
CA GLY A 308 -16.11 -31.47 0.67
C GLY A 308 -15.50 -30.54 1.72
N LEU A 309 -15.78 -29.23 1.66
CA LEU A 309 -15.19 -28.23 2.56
C LEU A 309 -16.14 -27.71 3.66
N ASP A 310 -17.32 -28.30 3.82
CA ASP A 310 -18.28 -27.85 4.85
C ASP A 310 -17.72 -27.96 6.27
N GLU A 311 -17.06 -29.07 6.60
CA GLU A 311 -16.38 -29.22 7.89
C GLU A 311 -15.29 -28.17 8.08
N PHE A 312 -14.55 -27.83 7.01
CA PHE A 312 -13.50 -26.82 7.05
C PHE A 312 -14.06 -25.41 7.27
N ARG A 313 -15.16 -25.05 6.59
CA ARG A 313 -15.87 -23.77 6.78
C ARG A 313 -16.34 -23.59 8.21
N ASN A 314 -16.90 -24.65 8.79
CA ASN A 314 -17.41 -24.64 10.16
C ASN A 314 -16.32 -24.37 11.22
N LEU A 315 -15.03 -24.62 10.90
CA LEU A 315 -13.91 -24.26 11.79
C LEU A 315 -13.76 -22.74 11.96
N PHE A 316 -14.20 -21.96 10.97
CA PHE A 316 -14.01 -20.50 10.89
C PHE A 316 -15.32 -19.71 10.97
N ASP A 317 -16.45 -20.38 11.21
CA ASP A 317 -17.72 -19.69 11.41
C ASP A 317 -17.67 -18.84 12.69
N LYS A 318 -17.72 -17.52 12.50
CA LYS A 318 -17.68 -16.54 13.58
C LYS A 318 -18.82 -16.70 14.57
N ALA A 319 -20.02 -17.11 14.13
CA ALA A 319 -21.16 -17.30 15.03
C ALA A 319 -20.88 -18.47 15.99
N VAL A 320 -20.31 -19.54 15.46
CA VAL A 320 -19.91 -20.73 16.22
C VAL A 320 -18.75 -20.42 17.17
N ILE A 321 -17.71 -19.72 16.70
CA ILE A 321 -16.56 -19.31 17.53
C ILE A 321 -17.01 -18.37 18.65
N ASN A 322 -17.88 -17.41 18.35
CA ASN A 322 -18.35 -16.41 19.31
C ASN A 322 -19.29 -16.98 20.39
N ALA A 323 -20.03 -18.04 20.08
CA ALA A 323 -20.92 -18.71 21.02
C ALA A 323 -20.20 -19.56 22.08
N VAL A 324 -18.90 -19.84 21.89
CA VAL A 324 -18.11 -20.72 22.77
C VAL A 324 -17.50 -19.93 23.93
N GLN A 325 -17.49 -20.53 25.13
CA GLN A 325 -16.84 -19.95 26.30
C GLN A 325 -15.33 -19.78 26.07
N ASP A 326 -14.72 -18.72 26.60
CA ASP A 326 -13.28 -18.43 26.40
C ASP A 326 -12.36 -19.57 26.85
N SER A 327 -12.80 -20.42 27.79
CA SER A 327 -12.07 -21.61 28.27
C SER A 327 -11.90 -22.71 27.23
N GLU A 328 -12.76 -22.74 26.20
CA GLU A 328 -12.74 -23.75 25.12
C GLU A 328 -12.09 -23.22 23.84
N ARG A 329 -11.64 -21.96 23.83
CA ARG A 329 -10.95 -21.33 22.72
C ARG A 329 -9.44 -21.56 22.80
N ILE A 330 -8.86 -22.00 21.70
CA ILE A 330 -7.43 -22.00 21.47
C ILE A 330 -7.10 -20.73 20.71
N ILE A 331 -6.27 -19.88 21.31
CA ILE A 331 -5.72 -18.68 20.66
C ILE A 331 -4.44 -19.01 19.91
N GLU A 332 -4.12 -18.25 18.88
CA GLU A 332 -3.01 -18.53 17.95
C GLU A 332 -1.63 -18.77 18.63
N LYS A 333 -1.30 -18.07 19.71
CA LYS A 333 -0.04 -18.27 20.45
C LYS A 333 0.03 -19.58 21.23
N THR A 334 -1.02 -20.39 21.19
CA THR A 334 -1.05 -21.68 21.88
C THR A 334 -0.07 -22.64 21.23
N LYS A 335 0.81 -23.21 22.06
CA LYS A 335 1.68 -24.31 21.69
C LYS A 335 0.91 -25.61 21.77
N ILE A 336 0.77 -26.29 20.63
CA ILE A 336 0.23 -27.63 20.54
C ILE A 336 1.39 -28.60 20.82
N ASN A 337 1.23 -29.44 21.84
CA ASN A 337 2.26 -30.40 22.23
C ASN A 337 2.15 -31.66 21.35
N LEU A 338 3.27 -32.09 20.77
CA LEU A 338 3.40 -33.36 20.07
C LEU A 338 3.83 -34.41 21.10
N LYS A 339 2.98 -35.41 21.39
CA LYS A 339 3.22 -36.39 22.46
C LYS A 339 3.21 -37.83 21.97
N THR A 340 2.45 -38.09 20.91
CA THR A 340 2.22 -39.44 20.40
C THR A 340 2.94 -39.65 19.07
N LEU A 341 3.19 -40.92 18.71
CA LEU A 341 3.73 -41.25 17.39
C LEU A 341 2.83 -40.72 16.25
N ALA A 342 1.51 -40.66 16.46
CA ALA A 342 0.58 -40.11 15.49
C ALA A 342 0.76 -38.59 15.30
N ASP A 343 1.05 -37.85 16.38
CA ASP A 343 1.30 -36.40 16.31
C ASP A 343 2.58 -36.11 15.49
N TYR A 344 3.61 -36.93 15.68
CA TYR A 344 4.86 -36.82 14.94
C TYR A 344 4.71 -37.25 13.46
N ASP A 345 3.99 -38.34 13.19
CA ASP A 345 3.67 -38.75 11.82
C ASP A 345 2.90 -37.66 11.06
N TRP A 346 1.92 -37.05 11.73
CA TRP A 346 1.19 -35.88 11.22
C TRP A 346 2.14 -34.71 10.94
N TYR A 347 3.02 -34.35 11.89
CA TYR A 347 3.93 -33.22 11.74
C TYR A 347 4.88 -33.42 10.55
N ILE A 348 5.44 -34.61 10.40
CA ILE A 348 6.34 -34.94 9.29
C ILE A 348 5.65 -34.71 7.94
N ARG A 349 4.39 -35.15 7.81
CA ARG A 349 3.57 -34.92 6.60
C ARG A 349 3.24 -33.44 6.40
N PHE A 350 2.83 -32.74 7.46
CA PHE A 350 2.52 -31.32 7.45
C PHE A 350 3.72 -30.45 7.01
N ALA A 351 4.91 -30.75 7.55
CA ALA A 351 6.15 -30.06 7.26
C ALA A 351 6.79 -30.50 5.93
N ASN A 352 6.29 -31.58 5.32
CA ASN A 352 6.86 -32.23 4.15
C ASN A 352 8.33 -32.64 4.38
N GLU A 353 8.61 -33.20 5.56
CA GLU A 353 9.92 -33.69 5.97
C GLU A 353 10.06 -35.19 5.70
N ASP A 354 11.30 -35.68 5.60
CA ASP A 354 11.57 -37.11 5.44
C ASP A 354 11.54 -37.80 6.82
N ARG A 355 10.74 -38.87 6.92
CA ARG A 355 10.61 -39.70 8.13
C ARG A 355 11.94 -40.22 8.63
N LEU A 356 12.89 -40.51 7.74
CA LEU A 356 14.19 -41.09 8.12
C LEU A 356 15.15 -40.06 8.73
N ASN A 357 14.96 -38.79 8.43
CA ASN A 357 15.86 -37.71 8.84
C ASN A 357 15.28 -36.83 9.96
N PHE A 358 14.02 -37.07 10.35
CA PHE A 358 13.34 -36.30 11.36
C PHE A 358 13.74 -36.72 12.79
N ASP A 359 14.30 -35.77 13.56
CA ASP A 359 14.56 -35.97 14.99
C ASP A 359 13.36 -35.54 15.84
N ILE A 360 12.70 -36.51 16.47
CA ILE A 360 11.55 -36.32 17.38
C ILE A 360 11.89 -35.37 18.54
N HIS A 361 13.15 -35.34 19.01
CA HIS A 361 13.56 -34.47 20.10
C HIS A 361 13.74 -33.01 19.67
N SER A 362 13.90 -32.75 18.38
CA SER A 362 14.08 -31.41 17.83
C SER A 362 12.81 -30.55 17.86
N ARG A 363 11.62 -31.19 17.92
CA ARG A 363 10.34 -30.48 17.81
C ARG A 363 9.29 -31.07 18.77
N GLN A 364 9.21 -30.54 19.99
CA GLN A 364 8.21 -30.98 20.98
C GLN A 364 6.86 -30.26 20.86
N THR A 365 6.83 -29.11 20.19
CA THR A 365 5.63 -28.27 20.07
C THR A 365 5.55 -27.61 18.70
N ILE A 366 4.33 -27.37 18.23
CA ILE A 366 4.02 -26.54 17.06
C ILE A 366 3.12 -25.38 17.50
N GLN A 367 3.30 -24.20 16.91
CA GLN A 367 2.38 -23.08 17.15
C GLN A 367 1.14 -23.20 16.25
N LEU A 368 -0.04 -22.87 16.77
CA LEU A 368 -1.26 -22.83 15.96
C LEU A 368 -1.11 -21.86 14.76
N SER A 369 -0.36 -20.76 14.93
CA SER A 369 0.02 -19.83 13.86
C SER A 369 0.66 -20.52 12.65
N GLU A 370 1.50 -21.54 12.86
CA GLU A 370 2.17 -22.29 11.79
C GLU A 370 1.15 -23.10 10.98
N ILE A 371 0.17 -23.71 11.66
CA ILE A 371 -0.91 -24.47 11.03
C ILE A 371 -1.81 -23.53 10.22
N LEU A 372 -2.25 -22.43 10.83
CA LEU A 372 -3.08 -21.41 10.19
C LEU A 372 -2.38 -20.78 8.98
N LYS A 373 -1.08 -20.56 9.07
CA LYS A 373 -0.27 -20.05 7.95
C LYS A 373 -0.21 -21.05 6.80
N LYS A 374 -0.08 -22.36 7.09
CA LYS A 374 0.00 -23.41 6.06
C LYS A 374 -1.29 -23.50 5.24
N ILE A 375 -2.45 -23.40 5.88
CA ILE A 375 -3.75 -23.37 5.17
C ILE A 375 -4.04 -22.03 4.49
N GLY A 376 -3.20 -21.01 4.74
CA GLY A 376 -3.27 -19.69 4.12
C GLY A 376 -4.24 -18.71 4.78
N HIS A 377 -4.44 -18.81 6.10
CA HIS A 377 -5.22 -17.83 6.86
C HIS A 377 -4.52 -16.45 6.86
N PRO A 378 -5.20 -15.34 6.52
CA PRO A 378 -4.58 -14.03 6.27
C PRO A 378 -4.09 -13.32 7.54
N THR A 379 -4.76 -13.55 8.68
CA THR A 379 -4.39 -12.98 9.98
C THR A 379 -4.26 -14.08 11.03
N PRO A 380 -3.18 -14.88 11.00
CA PRO A 380 -2.98 -15.96 11.97
C PRO A 380 -3.16 -15.45 13.41
N VAL A 381 -2.74 -14.21 13.70
CA VAL A 381 -2.70 -13.55 15.01
C VAL A 381 -4.04 -13.41 15.74
N GLU A 382 -5.15 -13.51 15.03
CA GLU A 382 -6.50 -13.27 15.57
C GLU A 382 -7.40 -14.52 15.52
N GLY A 383 -6.92 -15.63 14.97
CA GLY A 383 -7.70 -16.86 14.81
C GLY A 383 -7.93 -17.58 16.13
N ALA A 384 -9.17 -17.54 16.65
CA ALA A 384 -9.63 -18.41 17.72
C ALA A 384 -10.28 -19.67 17.12
N ILE A 385 -9.85 -20.85 17.57
CA ILE A 385 -10.43 -22.14 17.15
C ILE A 385 -10.89 -22.89 18.39
N ARG A 386 -12.01 -23.62 18.29
CA ARG A 386 -12.49 -24.46 19.39
C ARG A 386 -11.52 -25.60 19.66
N LYS A 387 -11.31 -25.95 20.92
CA LYS A 387 -10.42 -27.07 21.28
C LYS A 387 -10.84 -28.41 20.66
N CYS A 388 -12.14 -28.65 20.51
CA CYS A 388 -12.68 -29.85 19.85
C CYS A 388 -12.37 -29.92 18.35
N ASP A 389 -12.11 -28.77 17.72
CA ASP A 389 -11.92 -28.64 16.27
C ASP A 389 -10.45 -28.77 15.85
N LEU A 390 -9.53 -28.82 16.81
CA LEU A 390 -8.09 -28.87 16.53
C LEU A 390 -7.71 -30.04 15.63
N ASN A 391 -8.31 -31.21 15.84
CA ASN A 391 -8.04 -32.39 15.03
C ASN A 391 -8.49 -32.20 13.57
N ALA A 392 -9.66 -31.58 13.36
CA ALA A 392 -10.15 -31.28 12.02
C ALA A 392 -9.24 -30.27 11.31
N LEU A 393 -8.84 -29.20 12.02
CA LEU A 393 -7.86 -28.24 11.50
C LEU A 393 -6.54 -28.92 11.10
N MET A 394 -6.02 -29.80 11.95
CA MET A 394 -4.81 -30.56 11.67
C MET A 394 -4.97 -31.42 10.41
N LEU A 395 -6.12 -32.06 10.19
CA LEU A 395 -6.39 -32.82 8.97
C LEU A 395 -6.39 -31.93 7.73
N PHE A 396 -7.05 -30.76 7.77
CA PHE A 396 -7.07 -29.82 6.64
C PHE A 396 -5.73 -29.12 6.37
N ALA A 397 -4.82 -29.11 7.34
CA ALA A 397 -3.47 -28.57 7.16
C ALA A 397 -2.51 -29.51 6.41
N LEU A 398 -2.92 -30.75 6.17
CA LEU A 398 -2.13 -31.73 5.43
C LEU A 398 -2.23 -31.52 3.92
N PRO A 399 -1.17 -31.80 3.13
CA PRO A 399 -1.20 -31.69 1.67
C PRO A 399 -2.32 -32.49 1.01
N GLU A 400 -2.68 -33.63 1.59
CA GLU A 400 -3.71 -34.52 1.05
C GLU A 400 -5.12 -33.89 1.11
N ALA A 401 -5.37 -32.94 2.01
CA ALA A 401 -6.64 -32.22 2.03
C ALA A 401 -6.76 -31.26 0.83
N ALA A 402 -5.67 -30.56 0.49
CA ALA A 402 -5.61 -29.72 -0.71
C ALA A 402 -5.74 -30.57 -1.97
N GLN A 403 -5.03 -31.71 -2.04
CA GLN A 403 -5.16 -32.65 -3.16
C GLN A 403 -6.58 -33.17 -3.32
N LYS A 404 -7.23 -33.57 -2.22
CA LYS A 404 -8.62 -34.07 -2.25
C LYS A 404 -9.58 -32.99 -2.78
N PHE A 405 -9.39 -31.74 -2.37
CA PHE A 405 -10.15 -30.61 -2.92
C PHE A 405 -9.89 -30.42 -4.41
N GLU A 406 -8.63 -30.44 -4.84
CA GLU A 406 -8.27 -30.38 -6.27
C GLU A 406 -8.92 -31.51 -7.06
N ASP A 407 -8.96 -32.74 -6.52
CA ASP A 407 -9.63 -33.88 -7.15
C ASP A 407 -11.13 -33.63 -7.32
N TYR A 408 -11.82 -33.10 -6.30
CA TYR A 408 -13.24 -32.72 -6.41
C TYR A 408 -13.49 -31.68 -7.51
N VAL A 409 -12.65 -30.65 -7.58
CA VAL A 409 -12.78 -29.62 -8.61
C VAL A 409 -12.43 -30.22 -9.99
N GLN A 410 -11.40 -31.05 -10.08
CA GLN A 410 -11.02 -31.72 -11.31
C GLN A 410 -12.14 -32.63 -11.85
N ASP A 411 -12.84 -33.35 -10.97
CA ASP A 411 -13.97 -34.20 -11.34
C ASP A 411 -15.16 -33.37 -11.83
N GLU A 412 -15.49 -32.27 -11.13
CA GLU A 412 -16.58 -31.37 -11.51
C GLU A 412 -16.34 -30.74 -12.89
N PHE A 413 -15.12 -30.29 -13.18
CA PHE A 413 -14.78 -29.59 -14.41
C PHE A 413 -14.12 -30.47 -15.49
N LYS A 414 -13.89 -31.75 -15.19
CA LYS A 414 -13.23 -32.76 -16.05
C LYS A 414 -11.92 -32.26 -16.69
N TRP A 415 -11.03 -31.66 -15.88
CA TRP A 415 -9.84 -30.96 -16.38
C TRP A 415 -8.86 -31.84 -17.18
N ALA A 416 -8.73 -33.11 -16.81
CA ALA A 416 -7.72 -34.03 -17.36
C ALA A 416 -7.89 -34.33 -18.86
N GLU A 417 -9.12 -34.33 -19.39
CA GLU A 417 -9.36 -34.60 -20.82
C GLU A 417 -8.91 -33.43 -21.73
N ARG A 418 -8.75 -32.21 -21.19
CA ARG A 418 -8.54 -30.99 -22.01
C ARG A 418 -7.13 -30.44 -21.98
N LEU A 419 -6.37 -30.60 -20.89
CA LEU A 419 -4.96 -30.19 -20.86
C LEU A 419 -4.09 -31.05 -21.79
N GLN A 420 -4.43 -32.33 -21.98
CA GLN A 420 -3.77 -33.19 -22.98
C GLN A 420 -4.02 -32.72 -24.43
N LEU A 421 -5.18 -32.11 -24.71
CA LEU A 421 -5.52 -31.55 -26.03
C LEU A 421 -4.91 -30.15 -26.26
N ALA A 422 -4.67 -29.37 -25.20
CA ALA A 422 -3.99 -28.07 -25.29
C ALA A 422 -2.47 -28.23 -25.47
N GLY A 423 -1.83 -29.11 -24.68
CA GLY A 423 -0.38 -29.37 -24.77
C GLY A 423 0.05 -30.07 -26.07
N SER A 424 -0.87 -30.70 -26.80
CA SER A 424 -0.61 -31.33 -28.11
C SER A 424 -0.83 -30.40 -29.30
N ARG A 425 -1.52 -29.25 -29.14
CA ARG A 425 -1.67 -28.23 -30.18
C ARG A 425 -0.52 -27.21 -30.19
N ASP A 426 0.00 -26.83 -29.03
CA ASP A 426 1.14 -25.88 -28.97
C ASP A 426 2.47 -26.48 -29.46
N ARG A 427 2.58 -27.82 -29.52
CA ARG A 427 3.75 -28.49 -30.15
C ARG A 427 3.70 -28.54 -31.68
N LYS A 428 2.55 -28.26 -32.31
CA LYS A 428 2.42 -28.28 -33.79
C LYS A 428 2.61 -26.91 -34.45
N VAL A 429 2.73 -25.83 -33.68
CA VAL A 429 2.90 -24.46 -34.22
C VAL A 429 4.36 -23.97 -34.11
N LEU A 430 5.26 -24.77 -33.52
CA LEU A 430 6.70 -24.48 -33.42
C LEU A 430 7.57 -25.46 -34.23
N GLY A 431 6.96 -26.21 -35.15
CA GLY A 431 7.64 -27.15 -36.01
C GLY A 431 7.00 -27.19 -37.39
N ASP A 432 7.03 -26.06 -38.09
CA ASP A 432 7.10 -25.94 -39.56
C ASP A 432 7.72 -24.58 -39.93
#